data_AF-A0AAE1EKR2-F1
#
_entry.id   AF-A0AAE1EKR2-F1
#
_cell.length_a   1.000
_cell.length_b   1.000
_cell.length_c   1.000
_cell.angle_alpha   90.00
_cell.angle_beta   90.00
_cell.angle_gamma   90.00
#
_symmetry.space_group_name_H-M   'P 1'
#
loop_
_entity.id
_entity.type
_entity.pdbx_description
1 polymer ?
#
loop_
_entity_poly.entity_id
_entity_poly.type
_entity_poly.pdbx_seq_one_letter_code
_entity_poly.pdbx_strand_id
1 'polypeptide(L)'
;PLDRQVASSVWHGCRWLGENLGMVGEASRPLEVSLVALALHLAQSTHAPQAFHILSRNARQEVTYVYWGEDLVPLPSYRVESQRPHLQPRHPHTHDAGNVAATAYALRLYCLRGEVLTHNIVRWLHSQRSHDGGWRSTQDTLAAWEGLREYSRQVVEGQEGDTRLTITVEPLHDHTRAHTFYTTPANLLHLQTHTIDGVWESMRVQGKGRGSAVLQLTTRYYVTRPDLLARPPTPAFDLTPHATWQGHNGSSIAFTVCVRWVFREASESSGATVLEVTVPTGYGTSSEALQELVLSEAPVPHLRRTHFTQRKASFFFERVSGNNTCVEFSVERWFPVANLTTILPVKVYEYYSPELYQMELLDMSSVTLDICQVCGSYQCPNCPVLSYYSSHSPSLLHHHHHHHQYLLLPLTLFLLSISPTLAPS
;
A
#
# COMPACT_ATOMS: atom_id res chain seq x y z
N PRO A 1 8.20 -19.23 40.77
CA PRO A 1 8.58 -20.41 39.95
C PRO A 1 8.76 -20.06 38.48
N LEU A 2 7.77 -19.37 37.89
CA LEU A 2 7.80 -18.90 36.51
C LEU A 2 8.92 -17.85 36.29
N ASP A 3 9.05 -16.86 37.18
CA ASP A 3 10.07 -15.81 37.05
C ASP A 3 11.50 -16.35 37.08
N ARG A 4 11.75 -17.40 37.87
CA ARG A 4 13.05 -18.08 37.91
C ARG A 4 13.33 -18.86 36.63
N GLN A 5 12.32 -19.49 36.04
CA GLN A 5 12.45 -20.18 34.76
C GLN A 5 12.70 -19.17 33.62
N VAL A 6 11.95 -18.07 33.60
CA VAL A 6 12.15 -16.98 32.63
C VAL A 6 13.55 -16.39 32.76
N ALA A 7 14.01 -16.07 33.97
CA ALA A 7 15.35 -15.56 34.19
C ALA A 7 16.44 -16.57 33.74
N SER A 8 16.24 -17.86 34.01
CA SER A 8 17.14 -18.92 33.53
C SER A 8 17.16 -18.98 32.00
N SER A 9 16.00 -18.94 31.34
CA SER A 9 15.89 -18.95 29.87
C SER A 9 16.53 -17.72 29.24
N VAL A 10 16.32 -16.52 29.80
CA VAL A 10 16.97 -15.28 29.34
C VAL A 10 18.48 -15.39 29.49
N TRP A 11 18.97 -15.92 30.61
CA TRP A 11 20.40 -16.14 30.83
C TRP A 11 21.00 -17.10 29.78
N HIS A 12 20.33 -18.22 29.50
CA HIS A 12 20.76 -19.15 28.45
C HIS A 12 20.77 -18.50 27.06
N GLY A 13 19.76 -17.70 26.73
CA GLY A 13 19.70 -16.95 25.47
C GLY A 13 20.84 -15.94 25.35
N CYS A 14 21.11 -15.16 26.41
CA CYS A 14 22.21 -14.19 26.42
C CYS A 14 23.58 -14.86 26.30
N ARG A 15 23.76 -16.01 26.95
CA ARG A 15 24.98 -16.81 26.83
C ARG A 15 25.18 -17.30 25.40
N TRP A 16 24.14 -17.88 24.79
CA TRP A 16 24.21 -18.34 23.41
C TRP A 16 24.51 -17.20 22.44
N LEU A 17 23.85 -16.05 22.59
CA LEU A 17 24.14 -14.86 21.78
C LEU A 17 25.57 -14.38 21.97
N GLY A 18 26.08 -14.36 23.20
CA GLY A 18 27.45 -13.97 23.54
C GLY A 18 28.51 -14.87 22.91
N GLU A 19 28.32 -16.20 22.98
CA GLU A 19 29.22 -17.19 22.37
C GLU A 19 29.25 -17.08 20.83
N ASN A 20 28.13 -16.66 20.22
CA ASN A 20 27.96 -16.57 18.78
C ASN A 20 28.17 -15.15 18.20
N LEU A 21 28.66 -14.18 19.00
CA LEU A 21 28.88 -12.80 18.55
C LEU A 21 29.85 -12.67 17.36
N GLY A 22 30.80 -13.60 17.23
CA GLY A 22 31.71 -13.63 16.08
C GLY A 22 30.96 -13.77 14.75
N MET A 23 29.97 -14.65 14.69
CA MET A 23 29.14 -14.86 13.48
C MET A 23 28.29 -13.62 13.17
N VAL A 24 27.78 -12.96 14.21
CA VAL A 24 27.01 -11.71 14.07
C VAL A 24 27.87 -10.58 13.50
N GLY A 25 29.17 -10.56 13.78
CA GLY A 25 30.08 -9.55 13.24
C GLY A 25 30.43 -9.75 11.76
N GLU A 26 30.48 -11.00 11.29
CA GLU A 26 31.01 -11.34 9.97
C GLU A 26 29.94 -11.61 8.91
N ALA A 27 28.82 -12.22 9.28
CA ALA A 27 27.84 -12.76 8.32
C ALA A 27 26.42 -12.21 8.48
N SER A 28 26.13 -11.47 9.56
CA SER A 28 24.77 -11.01 9.85
C SER A 28 24.39 -9.71 9.16
N ARG A 29 23.09 -9.60 8.84
CA ARG A 29 22.49 -8.35 8.35
C ARG A 29 22.53 -7.27 9.43
N PRO A 30 22.64 -5.97 9.07
CA PRO A 30 22.68 -4.88 10.05
C PRO A 30 21.49 -4.87 11.03
N LEU A 31 20.31 -5.32 10.58
CA LEU A 31 19.13 -5.50 11.43
C LEU A 31 19.39 -6.51 12.56
N GLU A 32 19.96 -7.67 12.24
CA GLU A 32 20.28 -8.71 13.22
C GLU A 32 21.30 -8.22 14.24
N VAL A 33 22.35 -7.53 13.79
CA VAL A 33 23.37 -6.93 14.66
C VAL A 33 22.74 -5.93 15.64
N SER A 34 21.85 -5.06 15.14
CA SER A 34 21.16 -4.06 15.97
C SER A 34 20.25 -4.69 17.04
N LEU A 35 19.54 -5.77 16.68
CA LEU A 35 18.69 -6.51 17.60
C LEU A 35 19.50 -7.23 18.68
N VAL A 36 20.57 -7.93 18.30
CA VAL A 36 21.46 -8.64 19.25
C VAL A 36 22.12 -7.66 20.21
N ALA A 37 22.65 -6.54 19.70
CA ALA A 37 23.27 -5.52 20.53
C ALA A 37 22.29 -4.89 21.53
N LEU A 38 21.06 -4.59 21.09
CA LEU A 38 20.01 -4.07 21.96
C LEU A 38 19.59 -5.10 23.01
N ALA A 39 19.36 -6.35 22.62
CA ALA A 39 18.94 -7.42 23.52
C ALA A 39 19.99 -7.68 24.63
N LEU A 40 21.27 -7.79 24.26
CA LEU A 40 22.37 -7.97 25.22
C LEU A 40 22.53 -6.79 26.16
N HIS A 41 22.30 -5.56 25.68
CA HIS A 41 22.33 -4.37 26.52
C HIS A 41 21.16 -4.32 27.52
N LEU A 42 19.93 -4.61 27.07
CA LEU A 42 18.75 -4.65 27.93
C LEU A 42 18.86 -5.75 28.99
N ALA A 43 19.48 -6.88 28.65
CA ALA A 43 19.75 -7.98 29.59
C ALA A 43 20.97 -7.74 30.51
N GLN A 44 21.67 -6.60 30.37
CA GLN A 44 22.87 -6.26 31.14
C GLN A 44 23.97 -7.34 31.09
N SER A 45 24.14 -7.98 29.92
CA SER A 45 25.14 -9.02 29.70
C SER A 45 26.57 -8.45 29.71
N THR A 46 27.55 -9.26 30.14
CA THR A 46 28.98 -8.94 30.05
C THR A 46 29.47 -8.73 28.61
N HIS A 47 28.77 -9.30 27.64
CA HIS A 47 29.07 -9.21 26.21
C HIS A 47 28.45 -7.98 25.52
N ALA A 48 27.63 -7.19 26.22
CA ALA A 48 27.01 -5.98 25.70
C ALA A 48 28.00 -4.95 25.09
N PRO A 49 29.17 -4.62 25.69
CA PRO A 49 30.11 -3.67 25.10
C PRO A 49 30.73 -4.20 23.80
N GLN A 50 30.99 -5.50 23.71
CA GLN A 50 31.51 -6.13 22.49
C GLN A 50 30.48 -6.06 21.36
N ALA A 51 29.21 -6.37 21.65
CA ALA A 51 28.13 -6.26 20.67
C ALA A 51 27.92 -4.81 20.19
N PHE A 52 28.02 -3.84 21.09
CA PHE A 52 27.96 -2.43 20.74
C PHE A 52 29.12 -1.99 19.84
N HIS A 53 30.34 -2.49 20.08
CA HIS A 53 31.49 -2.21 19.22
C HIS A 53 31.30 -2.75 17.79
N ILE A 54 30.70 -3.94 17.65
CA ILE A 54 30.34 -4.49 16.33
C ILE A 54 29.31 -3.59 15.64
N LEU A 55 28.27 -3.17 16.36
CA LEU A 55 27.26 -2.27 15.84
C LEU A 55 27.86 -0.93 15.39
N SER A 56 28.68 -0.30 16.23
CA SER A 56 29.27 1.02 15.92
C SER A 56 30.24 0.96 14.74
N ARG A 57 30.97 -0.15 14.58
CA ARG A 57 31.82 -0.42 13.41
C ARG A 57 31.01 -0.51 12.12
N ASN A 58 29.82 -1.11 12.18
CA ASN A 58 28.95 -1.31 11.02
C ASN A 58 28.09 -0.07 10.68
N ALA A 59 28.25 1.03 11.40
CA ALA A 59 27.53 2.27 11.14
C ALA A 59 28.02 2.92 9.83
N ARG A 60 27.08 3.24 8.95
CA ARG A 60 27.36 4.04 7.75
C ARG A 60 27.19 5.51 8.11
N GLN A 61 28.23 6.31 7.85
CA GLN A 61 28.24 7.75 8.15
C GLN A 61 28.42 8.54 6.86
N GLU A 62 27.41 9.34 6.50
CA GLU A 62 27.43 10.21 5.33
C GLU A 62 27.14 11.64 5.76
N VAL A 63 28.19 12.47 5.87
CA VAL A 63 28.18 13.89 6.23
C VAL A 63 27.30 14.25 7.44
N THR A 64 25.98 14.32 7.27
CA THR A 64 24.98 14.67 8.29
C THR A 64 24.14 13.49 8.78
N TYR A 65 24.28 12.31 8.17
CA TYR A 65 23.43 11.15 8.39
C TYR A 65 24.25 9.98 8.92
N VAL A 66 23.69 9.27 9.90
CA VAL A 66 24.23 8.02 10.42
C VAL A 66 23.14 6.98 10.39
N TYR A 67 23.40 5.83 9.78
CA TYR A 67 22.40 4.77 9.63
C TYR A 67 23.04 3.39 9.53
N TRP A 68 22.20 2.36 9.65
CA TRP A 68 22.56 0.96 9.48
C TRP A 68 21.71 0.40 8.35
N GLY A 69 22.37 -0.01 7.27
CA GLY A 69 21.69 -0.59 6.13
C GLY A 69 22.59 -1.53 5.33
N GLU A 70 21.95 -2.49 4.67
CA GLU A 70 22.63 -3.49 3.84
C GLU A 70 23.32 -2.82 2.67
N ASP A 71 22.57 -1.99 1.94
CA ASP A 71 23.04 -1.20 0.81
C ASP A 71 23.32 0.26 1.20
N LEU A 72 24.06 0.97 0.35
CA LEU A 72 24.18 2.42 0.44
C LEU A 72 22.86 3.05 0.01
N VAL A 73 22.19 3.74 0.93
CA VAL A 73 20.97 4.50 0.65
C VAL A 73 21.38 5.86 0.12
N PRO A 74 20.99 6.25 -1.11
CA PRO A 74 21.39 7.53 -1.67
C PRO A 74 20.84 8.69 -0.84
N LEU A 75 21.64 9.75 -0.73
CA LEU A 75 21.24 11.00 -0.10
C LEU A 75 20.00 11.60 -0.80
N PRO A 76 19.20 12.41 -0.09
CA PRO A 76 18.08 13.12 -0.69
C PRO A 76 18.52 13.86 -1.97
N SER A 77 17.84 13.56 -3.08
CA SER A 77 18.22 14.10 -4.38
C SER A 77 17.72 15.53 -4.55
N TYR A 78 18.56 16.37 -5.16
CA TYR A 78 18.23 17.74 -5.47
C TYR A 78 18.34 17.96 -6.98
N ARG A 79 17.31 18.56 -7.57
CA ARG A 79 17.35 19.07 -8.95
C ARG A 79 17.67 20.55 -8.91
N VAL A 80 18.71 20.99 -9.61
CA VAL A 80 19.05 22.41 -9.66
C VAL A 80 18.32 23.05 -10.84
N GLU A 81 17.41 23.97 -10.55
CA GLU A 81 16.73 24.78 -11.56
C GLU A 81 17.04 26.25 -11.28
N SER A 82 17.52 26.98 -12.29
CA SER A 82 17.84 28.41 -12.13
C SER A 82 18.73 28.71 -10.92
N GLN A 83 19.76 27.88 -10.72
CA GLN A 83 20.73 27.96 -9.60
C GLN A 83 20.13 27.71 -8.20
N ARG A 84 18.89 27.21 -8.10
CA ARG A 84 18.26 26.84 -6.82
C ARG A 84 18.12 25.32 -6.72
N PRO A 85 18.54 24.69 -5.61
CA PRO A 85 18.33 23.27 -5.42
C PRO A 85 16.90 22.97 -4.96
N HIS A 86 16.22 22.09 -5.68
CA HIS A 86 14.87 21.62 -5.41
C HIS A 86 14.91 20.18 -4.92
N LEU A 87 14.51 19.97 -3.67
CA LEU A 87 14.38 18.64 -3.08
C LEU A 87 13.39 17.81 -3.91
N GLN A 88 13.82 16.64 -4.36
CA GLN A 88 13.00 15.72 -5.13
C GLN A 88 12.28 14.72 -4.21
N PRO A 89 11.14 14.16 -4.66
CA PRO A 89 10.47 13.09 -3.92
C PRO A 89 11.39 11.87 -3.79
N ARG A 90 11.35 11.23 -2.63
CA ARG A 90 12.10 10.00 -2.36
C ARG A 90 11.46 8.84 -3.12
N HIS A 91 12.27 8.08 -3.86
CA HIS A 91 11.86 6.82 -4.45
C HIS A 91 12.12 5.64 -3.47
N PRO A 92 11.39 4.52 -3.58
CA PRO A 92 11.70 3.31 -2.83
C PRO A 92 13.10 2.79 -3.18
N HIS A 93 13.85 2.37 -2.16
CA HIS A 93 15.15 1.71 -2.32
C HIS A 93 15.08 0.25 -1.87
N THR A 94 16.11 -0.51 -2.21
CA THR A 94 16.31 -1.88 -1.73
C THR A 94 16.46 -1.88 -0.21
N HIS A 95 15.84 -2.86 0.45
CA HIS A 95 15.92 -3.06 1.90
C HIS A 95 15.47 -1.86 2.76
N ASP A 96 14.64 -0.95 2.22
CA ASP A 96 14.17 0.25 2.91
C ASP A 96 13.61 -0.06 4.32
N ALA A 97 12.71 -1.04 4.45
CA ALA A 97 12.07 -1.35 5.73
C ALA A 97 13.07 -1.92 6.74
N GLY A 98 13.94 -2.84 6.30
CA GLY A 98 15.00 -3.42 7.12
C GLY A 98 16.01 -2.39 7.61
N ASN A 99 16.43 -1.47 6.75
CA ASN A 99 17.36 -0.39 7.08
C ASN A 99 16.77 0.58 8.12
N VAL A 100 15.48 0.93 7.98
CA VAL A 100 14.78 1.76 8.96
C VAL A 100 14.70 1.05 10.31
N ALA A 101 14.30 -0.22 10.33
CA ALA A 101 14.22 -1.01 11.56
C ALA A 101 15.60 -1.13 12.25
N ALA A 102 16.65 -1.46 11.50
CA ALA A 102 18.02 -1.58 12.01
C ALA A 102 18.51 -0.27 12.64
N THR A 103 18.29 0.83 11.93
CA THR A 103 18.68 2.17 12.40
C THR A 103 17.87 2.62 13.60
N ALA A 104 16.60 2.23 13.70
CA ALA A 104 15.76 2.55 14.84
C ALA A 104 16.16 1.80 16.12
N TYR A 105 16.48 0.49 16.01
CA TYR A 105 17.02 -0.27 17.14
C TYR A 105 18.38 0.25 17.57
N ALA A 106 19.23 0.62 16.60
CA ALA A 106 20.50 1.27 16.88
C ALA A 106 20.29 2.63 17.59
N LEU A 107 19.37 3.48 17.12
CA LEU A 107 19.04 4.74 17.80
C LEU A 107 18.65 4.50 19.26
N ARG A 108 17.77 3.54 19.51
CA ARG A 108 17.34 3.20 20.86
C ARG A 108 18.53 2.80 21.74
N LEU A 109 19.43 1.96 21.23
CA LEU A 109 20.64 1.58 21.97
C LEU A 109 21.58 2.77 22.23
N TYR A 110 21.80 3.63 21.24
CA TYR A 110 22.61 4.83 21.37
C TYR A 110 22.03 5.78 22.42
N CYS A 111 20.71 5.94 22.46
CA CYS A 111 20.04 6.74 23.48
C CYS A 111 20.22 6.11 24.87
N LEU A 112 19.95 4.80 25.04
CA LEU A 112 20.12 4.13 26.34
C LEU A 112 21.55 4.23 26.90
N ARG A 113 22.56 4.31 26.02
CA ARG A 113 23.97 4.47 26.39
C ARG A 113 24.43 5.93 26.55
N GLY A 114 23.64 6.91 26.12
CA GLY A 114 24.01 8.33 26.17
C GLY A 114 25.05 8.75 25.13
N GLU A 115 25.03 8.13 23.94
CA GLU A 115 25.99 8.41 22.87
C GLU A 115 25.64 9.71 22.10
N VAL A 116 26.64 10.40 21.54
CA VAL A 116 26.47 11.75 20.97
C VAL A 116 25.85 11.75 19.55
N LEU A 117 25.99 10.66 18.80
CA LEU A 117 25.59 10.59 17.38
C LEU A 117 24.07 10.50 17.15
N THR A 118 23.26 10.47 18.21
CA THR A 118 21.80 10.28 18.17
C THR A 118 21.08 11.28 17.26
N HIS A 119 21.50 12.55 17.23
CA HIS A 119 20.90 13.57 16.37
C HIS A 119 21.01 13.24 14.87
N ASN A 120 22.16 12.75 14.42
CA ASN A 120 22.39 12.41 13.00
C ASN A 120 21.56 11.19 12.59
N ILE A 121 21.37 10.24 13.51
CA ILE A 121 20.53 9.05 13.31
C ILE A 121 19.06 9.45 13.16
N VAL A 122 18.57 10.33 14.04
CA VAL A 122 17.20 10.86 14.00
C VAL A 122 16.93 11.63 12.72
N ARG A 123 17.90 12.45 12.27
CA ARG A 123 17.81 13.18 11.00
C ARG A 123 17.67 12.23 9.82
N TRP A 124 18.40 11.11 9.81
CA TRP A 124 18.27 10.09 8.78
C TRP A 124 16.89 9.40 8.86
N LEU A 125 16.45 8.97 10.04
CA LEU A 125 15.14 8.32 10.19
C LEU A 125 14.00 9.21 9.68
N HIS A 126 14.01 10.51 10.00
CA HIS A 126 13.01 11.45 9.48
C HIS A 126 13.08 11.62 7.96
N SER A 127 14.28 11.53 7.34
CA SER A 127 14.41 11.55 5.88
C SER A 127 13.80 10.31 5.20
N GLN A 128 13.74 9.18 5.92
CA GLN A 128 13.18 7.92 5.41
C GLN A 128 11.66 7.79 5.62
N ARG A 129 11.03 8.75 6.29
CA ARG A 129 9.61 8.74 6.63
C ARG A 129 8.74 8.72 5.37
N SER A 130 7.72 7.87 5.36
CA SER A 130 6.84 7.67 4.19
C SER A 130 5.60 8.55 4.28
N HIS A 131 4.92 8.54 5.43
CA HIS A 131 3.69 9.29 5.68
C HIS A 131 3.61 9.71 7.16
N ASP A 132 2.58 10.46 7.54
CA ASP A 132 2.48 11.07 8.87
C ASP A 132 2.40 10.08 10.05
N GLY A 133 2.06 8.81 9.78
CA GLY A 133 1.90 7.77 10.79
C GLY A 133 3.06 6.79 10.88
N GLY A 134 3.94 6.73 9.88
CA GLY A 134 4.88 5.63 9.80
C GLY A 134 5.86 5.64 8.63
N TRP A 135 6.64 4.57 8.60
CA TRP A 135 7.67 4.31 7.61
C TRP A 135 7.13 3.35 6.54
N ARG A 136 7.81 2.24 6.26
CA ARG A 136 7.43 1.33 5.18
C ARG A 136 6.48 0.26 5.68
N SER A 137 6.83 -0.43 6.77
CA SER A 137 6.08 -1.57 7.29
C SER A 137 5.56 -1.31 8.71
N THR A 138 5.17 -2.37 9.41
CA THR A 138 4.67 -2.30 10.79
C THR A 138 5.80 -2.39 11.80
N GLN A 139 6.79 -3.25 11.57
CA GLN A 139 7.91 -3.48 12.50
C GLN A 139 8.87 -2.30 12.52
N ASP A 140 9.21 -1.75 11.35
CA ASP A 140 10.08 -0.58 11.24
C ASP A 140 9.45 0.67 11.88
N THR A 141 8.14 0.85 11.71
CA THR A 141 7.37 1.93 12.31
C THR A 141 7.35 1.81 13.82
N LEU A 142 7.10 0.62 14.36
CA LEU A 142 7.15 0.39 15.81
C LEU A 142 8.54 0.67 16.38
N ALA A 143 9.58 0.10 15.76
CA ALA A 143 10.96 0.31 16.18
C ALA A 143 11.35 1.80 16.13
N ALA A 144 10.98 2.50 15.05
CA ALA A 144 11.24 3.93 14.88
C ALA A 144 10.56 4.75 15.97
N TRP A 145 9.30 4.47 16.29
CA TRP A 145 8.59 5.14 17.38
C TRP A 145 9.25 4.88 18.74
N GLU A 146 9.67 3.66 19.04
CA GLU A 146 10.39 3.36 20.29
C GLU A 146 11.72 4.11 20.40
N GLY A 147 12.50 4.15 19.32
CA GLY A 147 13.77 4.85 19.27
C GLY A 147 13.61 6.37 19.38
N LEU A 148 12.66 6.95 18.64
CA LEU A 148 12.36 8.39 18.70
C LEU A 148 11.78 8.82 20.05
N ARG A 149 11.00 7.95 20.70
CA ARG A 149 10.54 8.18 22.08
C ARG A 149 11.73 8.29 23.03
N GLU A 150 12.66 7.34 22.99
CA GLU A 150 13.84 7.35 23.86
C GLU A 150 14.72 8.58 23.61
N TYR A 151 14.90 8.95 22.34
CA TYR A 151 15.59 10.18 21.95
C TYR A 151 14.88 11.43 22.52
N SER A 152 13.55 11.50 22.38
CA SER A 152 12.77 12.64 22.88
C SER A 152 12.91 12.79 24.40
N ARG A 153 12.95 11.68 25.15
CA ARG A 153 13.16 11.70 26.60
C ARG A 153 14.52 12.33 26.95
N GLN A 154 15.59 11.92 26.26
CA GLN A 154 16.92 12.50 26.46
C GLN A 154 17.00 13.98 26.09
N VAL A 155 16.40 14.38 24.97
CA VAL A 155 16.46 15.78 24.52
C VAL A 155 15.61 16.69 25.40
N VAL A 156 14.44 16.23 25.85
CA VAL A 156 13.56 16.98 26.74
C VAL A 156 14.21 17.20 28.10
N GLU A 157 14.96 16.22 28.63
CA GLU A 157 15.76 16.39 29.85
C GLU A 157 16.84 17.49 29.72
N GLY A 158 17.29 17.81 28.50
CA GLY A 158 18.36 18.80 28.25
C GLY A 158 17.89 20.18 27.75
N GLN A 159 16.67 20.32 27.24
CA GLN A 159 16.17 21.57 26.65
C GLN A 159 14.71 21.85 27.03
N GLU A 160 14.49 22.43 28.20
CA GLU A 160 13.18 22.96 28.59
C GLU A 160 12.77 24.15 27.69
N GLY A 161 11.76 23.93 26.85
CA GLY A 161 10.55 24.77 26.90
C GLY A 161 10.37 25.94 25.93
N ASP A 162 11.37 26.40 25.17
CA ASP A 162 11.20 27.58 24.29
C ASP A 162 11.24 27.26 22.79
N THR A 163 10.44 26.28 22.36
CA THR A 163 10.21 26.04 20.93
C THR A 163 9.21 27.08 20.41
N ARG A 164 9.71 28.06 19.67
CA ARG A 164 8.93 29.04 18.92
C ARG A 164 9.40 29.06 17.49
N LEU A 165 8.66 28.39 16.62
CA LEU A 165 8.97 28.28 15.20
C LEU A 165 7.83 28.83 14.36
N THR A 166 8.19 29.57 13.32
CA THR A 166 7.28 30.04 12.27
C THR A 166 7.78 29.48 10.96
N ILE A 167 6.97 28.64 10.30
CA ILE A 167 7.31 27.99 9.04
C ILE A 167 6.36 28.50 7.98
N THR A 168 6.89 29.23 7.01
CA THR A 168 6.14 29.73 5.85
C THR A 168 6.39 28.81 4.66
N VAL A 169 5.31 28.38 4.00
CA VAL A 169 5.33 27.57 2.78
C VAL A 169 4.57 28.33 1.70
N GLU A 170 5.23 28.61 0.59
CA GLU A 170 4.64 29.37 -0.52
C GLU A 170 5.01 28.75 -1.88
N PRO A 171 4.08 28.72 -2.86
CA PRO A 171 4.43 28.43 -4.25
C PRO A 171 5.44 29.46 -4.80
N LEU A 172 6.28 29.02 -5.74
CA LEU A 172 7.31 29.89 -6.31
C LEU A 172 6.75 31.03 -7.17
N HIS A 173 5.67 30.82 -7.92
CA HIS A 173 5.08 31.84 -8.80
C HIS A 173 3.77 32.45 -8.27
N ASP A 174 3.04 31.76 -7.40
CA ASP A 174 1.79 32.26 -6.79
C ASP A 174 1.93 32.45 -5.27
N HIS A 175 2.40 33.63 -4.87
CA HIS A 175 2.58 33.99 -3.46
C HIS A 175 1.26 34.17 -2.70
N THR A 176 0.11 34.25 -3.39
CA THR A 176 -1.18 34.46 -2.71
C THR A 176 -1.64 33.24 -1.91
N ARG A 177 -1.10 32.06 -2.23
CA ARG A 177 -1.38 30.79 -1.55
C ARG A 177 -0.35 30.45 -0.47
N ALA A 178 0.39 31.44 0.01
CA ALA A 178 1.33 31.24 1.10
C ALA A 178 0.58 30.83 2.39
N HIS A 179 1.06 29.77 3.03
CA HIS A 179 0.55 29.32 4.32
C HIS A 179 1.65 29.39 5.37
N THR A 180 1.30 29.83 6.58
CA THR A 180 2.26 29.95 7.68
C THR A 180 1.81 29.10 8.85
N PHE A 181 2.65 28.14 9.23
CA PHE A 181 2.50 27.34 10.43
C PHE A 181 3.18 28.04 11.62
N TYR A 182 2.47 28.08 12.75
CA TYR A 182 2.98 28.63 13.99
C TYR A 182 3.08 27.52 15.03
N THR A 183 4.30 27.23 15.47
CA THR A 183 4.59 26.25 16.51
C THR A 183 5.00 26.99 17.78
N THR A 184 4.18 26.87 18.82
CA THR A 184 4.42 27.40 20.16
C THR A 184 4.48 26.25 21.16
N PRO A 185 4.95 26.47 22.40
CA PRO A 185 4.97 25.43 23.43
C PRO A 185 3.58 24.83 23.70
N ALA A 186 2.52 25.62 23.55
CA ALA A 186 1.13 25.16 23.73
C ALA A 186 0.65 24.21 22.61
N ASN A 187 1.17 24.38 21.39
CA ASN A 187 0.72 23.64 20.20
C ASN A 187 1.77 22.65 19.68
N LEU A 188 2.76 22.31 20.50
CA LEU A 188 3.93 21.50 20.09
C LEU A 188 3.53 20.08 19.64
N LEU A 189 2.51 19.50 20.28
CA LEU A 189 1.99 18.17 19.97
C LEU A 189 0.86 18.18 18.92
N HIS A 190 0.41 19.36 18.49
CA HIS A 190 -0.68 19.48 17.54
C HIS A 190 -0.16 19.37 16.10
N LEU A 191 -0.56 18.28 15.41
CA LEU A 191 -0.28 18.11 13.99
C LEU A 191 -1.05 19.15 13.17
N GLN A 192 -0.34 20.02 12.48
CA GLN A 192 -0.91 21.00 11.55
C GLN A 192 -0.77 20.48 10.12
N THR A 193 -1.86 20.44 9.37
CA THR A 193 -1.88 20.03 7.96
C THR A 193 -2.49 21.13 7.10
N HIS A 194 -1.98 21.27 5.89
CA HIS A 194 -2.51 22.22 4.91
C HIS A 194 -2.44 21.58 3.52
N THR A 195 -3.58 21.55 2.83
CA THR A 195 -3.68 21.04 1.45
C THR A 195 -3.51 22.20 0.48
N ILE A 196 -2.54 22.07 -0.43
CA ILE A 196 -2.29 23.06 -1.47
C ILE A 196 -2.81 22.49 -2.78
N ASP A 197 -3.94 23.02 -3.26
CA ASP A 197 -4.58 22.53 -4.47
C ASP A 197 -4.05 23.24 -5.73
N GLY A 198 -3.93 22.47 -6.82
CA GLY A 198 -3.67 22.99 -8.16
C GLY A 198 -2.29 23.63 -8.36
N VAL A 199 -1.29 23.24 -7.59
CA VAL A 199 0.11 23.70 -7.75
C VAL A 199 0.96 22.55 -8.27
N TRP A 200 1.52 22.73 -9.47
CA TRP A 200 2.42 21.79 -10.13
C TRP A 200 3.89 22.25 -10.06
N GLU A 201 4.14 23.28 -9.27
CA GLU A 201 5.40 23.99 -9.20
C GLU A 201 6.15 23.68 -7.91
N SER A 202 7.42 24.08 -7.89
CA SER A 202 8.23 23.99 -6.69
C SER A 202 7.71 24.91 -5.57
N MET A 203 7.87 24.45 -4.33
CA MET A 203 7.50 25.21 -3.12
C MET A 203 8.75 25.79 -2.46
N ARG A 204 8.62 26.99 -1.90
CA ARG A 204 9.62 27.59 -1.04
C ARG A 204 9.21 27.43 0.42
N VAL A 205 10.12 26.92 1.23
CA VAL A 205 9.93 26.77 2.68
C VAL A 205 10.91 27.71 3.37
N GLN A 206 10.41 28.57 4.25
CA GLN A 206 11.25 29.41 5.11
C GLN A 206 10.85 29.21 6.58
N GLY A 207 11.81 28.79 7.39
CA GLY A 207 11.65 28.65 8.84
C GLY A 207 12.36 29.78 9.58
N LYS A 208 11.69 30.38 10.57
CA LYS A 208 12.27 31.37 11.50
C LYS A 208 11.94 30.98 12.94
N GLY A 209 12.88 31.20 13.85
CA GLY A 209 12.69 30.98 15.29
C GLY A 209 13.66 29.97 15.90
N ARG A 210 13.28 29.43 17.06
CA ARG A 210 14.10 28.51 17.87
C ARG A 210 13.35 27.19 18.09
N GLY A 211 14.07 26.09 17.95
CA GLY A 211 13.58 24.72 18.16
C GLY A 211 13.73 23.86 16.90
N SER A 212 13.14 22.66 16.94
CA SER A 212 13.16 21.71 15.84
C SER A 212 11.73 21.32 15.46
N ALA A 213 11.44 21.27 14.16
CA ALA A 213 10.17 20.80 13.62
C ALA A 213 10.41 19.90 12.42
N VAL A 214 9.54 18.92 12.23
CA VAL A 214 9.54 18.03 11.07
C VAL A 214 8.47 18.53 10.12
N LEU A 215 8.88 18.98 8.93
CA LEU A 215 7.98 19.34 7.85
C LEU A 215 7.99 18.23 6.80
N GLN A 216 6.81 17.76 6.42
CA GLN A 216 6.64 16.71 5.41
C GLN A 216 5.72 17.20 4.29
N LEU A 217 6.18 17.07 3.04
CA LEU A 217 5.38 17.32 1.85
C LEU A 217 4.97 15.98 1.23
N THR A 218 3.66 15.73 1.14
CA THR A 218 3.10 14.50 0.57
C THR A 218 2.33 14.84 -0.71
N THR A 219 2.74 14.24 -1.83
CA THR A 219 2.07 14.40 -3.13
C THR A 219 1.39 13.10 -3.54
N ARG A 220 0.14 13.17 -4.01
CA ARG A 220 -0.60 12.03 -4.54
C ARG A 220 -1.13 12.37 -5.93
N TYR A 221 -0.88 11.50 -6.89
CA TYR A 221 -1.36 11.64 -8.26
C TYR A 221 -1.70 10.27 -8.84
N TYR A 222 -2.60 10.24 -9.82
CA TYR A 222 -2.96 9.02 -10.52
C TYR A 222 -2.07 8.86 -11.75
N VAL A 223 -1.64 7.62 -12.00
CA VAL A 223 -0.91 7.24 -13.20
C VAL A 223 -1.78 6.28 -13.99
N THR A 224 -2.11 6.64 -15.22
CA THR A 224 -2.97 5.83 -16.10
C THR A 224 -2.19 5.04 -17.13
N ARG A 225 -0.93 5.42 -17.41
CA ARG A 225 -0.10 4.70 -18.37
C ARG A 225 0.87 3.75 -17.66
N PRO A 226 1.03 2.51 -18.15
CA PRO A 226 1.89 1.51 -17.53
C PRO A 226 3.38 1.89 -17.57
N ASP A 227 3.81 2.64 -18.58
CA ASP A 227 5.22 3.05 -18.75
C ASP A 227 5.67 4.09 -17.70
N LEU A 228 4.73 4.81 -17.11
CA LEU A 228 4.97 5.81 -16.06
C LEU A 228 4.82 5.24 -14.65
N LEU A 229 4.44 3.96 -14.50
CA LEU A 229 4.39 3.33 -13.19
C LEU A 229 5.79 3.24 -12.59
N ALA A 230 5.90 3.62 -11.33
CA ALA A 230 7.11 3.41 -10.57
C ALA A 230 7.37 1.90 -10.50
N ARG A 231 8.53 1.47 -11.03
CA ARG A 231 8.96 0.09 -10.95
C ARG A 231 9.52 -0.18 -9.56
N PRO A 232 9.38 -1.41 -9.03
CA PRO A 232 10.08 -1.79 -7.82
C PRO A 232 11.60 -1.72 -8.03
N PRO A 233 12.38 -1.42 -6.99
CA PRO A 233 13.85 -1.40 -7.09
C PRO A 233 14.41 -2.81 -7.39
N THR A 234 13.73 -3.85 -6.90
CA THR A 234 14.07 -5.25 -7.15
C THR A 234 12.85 -5.97 -7.73
N PRO A 235 12.97 -6.66 -8.89
CA PRO A 235 11.89 -7.48 -9.41
C PRO A 235 11.75 -8.76 -8.57
N ALA A 236 10.93 -8.70 -7.52
CA ALA A 236 10.80 -9.77 -6.54
C ALA A 236 9.70 -10.79 -6.85
N PHE A 237 8.64 -10.31 -7.49
CA PHE A 237 7.47 -11.11 -7.85
C PHE A 237 7.21 -11.04 -9.35
N ASP A 238 6.73 -12.16 -9.88
CA ASP A 238 6.07 -12.26 -11.17
C ASP A 238 4.56 -12.37 -10.91
N LEU A 239 3.79 -11.53 -11.59
CA LEU A 239 2.36 -11.33 -11.37
C LEU A 239 1.62 -11.39 -12.70
N THR A 240 0.71 -12.35 -12.85
CA THR A 240 -0.09 -12.51 -14.07
C THR A 240 -1.57 -12.50 -13.72
N PRO A 241 -2.23 -11.33 -13.78
CA PRO A 241 -3.66 -11.23 -13.56
C PRO A 241 -4.43 -11.50 -14.85
N HIS A 242 -5.50 -12.28 -14.74
CA HIS A 242 -6.45 -12.52 -15.82
C HIS A 242 -7.88 -12.38 -15.26
N ALA A 243 -8.78 -11.84 -16.07
CA ALA A 243 -10.20 -11.78 -15.73
C ALA A 243 -11.03 -12.22 -16.92
N THR A 244 -12.03 -13.05 -16.62
CA THR A 244 -13.06 -13.46 -17.57
C THR A 244 -14.42 -13.05 -17.00
N TRP A 245 -15.40 -12.84 -17.87
CA TRP A 245 -16.74 -12.48 -17.45
C TRP A 245 -17.76 -13.41 -18.07
N GLN A 246 -18.85 -13.62 -17.35
CA GLN A 246 -19.93 -14.50 -17.73
C GLN A 246 -21.28 -13.86 -17.38
N GLY A 247 -22.35 -14.43 -17.95
CA GLY A 247 -23.72 -13.96 -17.75
C GLY A 247 -24.06 -12.71 -18.55
N HIS A 248 -25.30 -12.23 -18.35
CA HIS A 248 -25.85 -11.13 -19.16
C HIS A 248 -25.14 -9.81 -18.86
N ASN A 249 -24.52 -9.21 -19.88
CA ASN A 249 -23.76 -7.96 -19.77
C ASN A 249 -22.69 -8.05 -18.65
N GLY A 250 -22.00 -9.19 -18.54
CA GLY A 250 -20.94 -9.38 -17.54
C GLY A 250 -21.43 -9.36 -16.09
N SER A 251 -22.55 -10.02 -15.78
CA SER A 251 -23.11 -10.05 -14.42
C SER A 251 -22.20 -10.71 -13.37
N SER A 252 -21.30 -11.59 -13.81
CA SER A 252 -20.29 -12.23 -12.96
C SER A 252 -18.91 -12.13 -13.60
N ILE A 253 -17.89 -11.80 -12.81
CA ILE A 253 -16.50 -11.70 -13.26
C ILE A 253 -15.69 -12.68 -12.43
N ALA A 254 -14.96 -13.58 -13.10
CA ALA A 254 -14.02 -14.49 -12.48
C ALA A 254 -12.60 -13.96 -12.68
N PHE A 255 -11.90 -13.73 -11.58
CA PHE A 255 -10.48 -13.35 -11.56
C PHE A 255 -9.63 -14.60 -11.34
N THR A 256 -8.60 -14.76 -12.17
CA THR A 256 -7.52 -15.74 -12.00
C THR A 256 -6.22 -14.97 -11.90
N VAL A 257 -5.63 -14.92 -10.71
CA VAL A 257 -4.40 -14.16 -10.46
C VAL A 257 -3.32 -15.10 -9.98
N CYS A 258 -2.27 -15.26 -10.78
CA CYS A 258 -1.11 -16.08 -10.40
C CYS A 258 0.06 -15.20 -9.97
N VAL A 259 0.72 -15.65 -8.90
CA VAL A 259 1.88 -15.00 -8.30
C VAL A 259 3.01 -16.03 -8.19
N ARG A 260 4.23 -15.59 -8.47
CA ARG A 260 5.44 -16.39 -8.32
C ARG A 260 6.57 -15.57 -7.71
N TRP A 261 7.30 -16.15 -6.76
CA TRP A 261 8.54 -15.57 -6.24
C TRP A 261 9.70 -15.79 -7.21
N VAL A 262 10.33 -14.70 -7.66
CA VAL A 262 11.45 -14.75 -8.61
C VAL A 262 12.79 -14.35 -8.00
N PHE A 263 12.82 -13.66 -6.85
CA PHE A 263 14.05 -13.20 -6.20
C PHE A 263 14.73 -14.29 -5.35
N ARG A 264 15.22 -15.33 -6.04
CA ARG A 264 15.86 -16.51 -5.43
C ARG A 264 17.22 -16.23 -4.79
N GLU A 265 17.85 -15.12 -5.13
CA GLU A 265 19.15 -14.71 -4.57
C GLU A 265 19.05 -14.35 -3.08
N ALA A 266 17.93 -13.75 -2.64
CA ALA A 266 17.71 -13.41 -1.24
C ALA A 266 17.16 -14.58 -0.41
N SER A 267 16.25 -15.37 -0.98
CA SER A 267 15.60 -16.49 -0.30
C SER A 267 14.93 -17.47 -1.26
N GLU A 268 14.77 -18.72 -0.83
CA GLU A 268 14.04 -19.73 -1.60
C GLU A 268 12.54 -19.38 -1.77
N SER A 269 11.93 -18.73 -0.78
CA SER A 269 10.55 -18.25 -0.81
C SER A 269 10.44 -16.84 -0.25
N SER A 270 9.39 -16.11 -0.61
CA SER A 270 9.09 -14.82 0.02
C SER A 270 8.71 -14.97 1.50
N GLY A 271 8.79 -13.89 2.26
CA GLY A 271 8.13 -13.80 3.56
C GLY A 271 6.61 -13.65 3.43
N ALA A 272 5.97 -13.20 4.52
CA ALA A 272 4.53 -12.96 4.53
C ALA A 272 4.14 -11.99 3.40
N THR A 273 3.28 -12.42 2.49
CA THR A 273 2.99 -11.72 1.23
C THR A 273 1.51 -11.37 1.15
N VAL A 274 1.20 -10.18 0.63
CA VAL A 274 -0.18 -9.72 0.42
C VAL A 274 -0.41 -9.49 -1.06
N LEU A 275 -1.46 -10.11 -1.59
CA LEU A 275 -1.99 -9.84 -2.92
C LEU A 275 -3.27 -9.01 -2.79
N GLU A 276 -3.29 -7.83 -3.40
CA GLU A 276 -4.45 -6.96 -3.50
C GLU A 276 -4.95 -6.92 -4.95
N VAL A 277 -6.21 -7.31 -5.15
CA VAL A 277 -6.92 -7.23 -6.43
C VAL A 277 -8.01 -6.17 -6.33
N THR A 278 -7.92 -5.13 -7.16
CA THR A 278 -8.96 -4.10 -7.22
C THR A 278 -10.15 -4.57 -8.05
N VAL A 279 -11.34 -4.49 -7.48
CA VAL A 279 -12.60 -4.91 -8.09
C VAL A 279 -13.33 -3.69 -8.70
N PRO A 280 -13.99 -3.84 -9.87
CA PRO A 280 -14.73 -2.76 -10.51
C PRO A 280 -15.86 -2.23 -9.60
N THR A 281 -16.22 -0.96 -9.75
CA THR A 281 -17.35 -0.37 -9.01
C THR A 281 -18.66 -1.09 -9.34
N GLY A 282 -19.49 -1.34 -8.33
CA GLY A 282 -20.74 -2.08 -8.49
C GLY A 282 -20.61 -3.60 -8.44
N TYR A 283 -19.39 -4.13 -8.44
CA TYR A 283 -19.11 -5.55 -8.23
C TYR A 283 -18.62 -5.80 -6.80
N GLY A 284 -18.98 -6.95 -6.25
CA GLY A 284 -18.58 -7.35 -4.91
C GLY A 284 -18.64 -8.86 -4.70
N THR A 285 -18.08 -9.29 -3.59
CA THR A 285 -18.17 -10.67 -3.10
C THR A 285 -18.23 -10.63 -1.58
N SER A 286 -18.81 -11.67 -0.96
CA SER A 286 -18.86 -11.76 0.50
C SER A 286 -17.48 -12.20 1.04
N SER A 287 -17.15 -11.76 2.26
CA SER A 287 -15.89 -12.19 2.88
C SER A 287 -15.91 -13.69 3.19
N GLU A 288 -17.09 -14.24 3.43
CA GLU A 288 -17.34 -15.66 3.65
C GLU A 288 -16.99 -16.48 2.40
N ALA A 289 -17.42 -16.04 1.21
CA ALA A 289 -17.10 -16.71 -0.05
C ALA A 289 -15.58 -16.73 -0.31
N LEU A 290 -14.87 -15.66 0.01
CA LEU A 290 -13.40 -15.66 -0.10
C LEU A 290 -12.72 -16.53 0.96
N GLN A 291 -13.34 -16.76 2.11
CA GLN A 291 -12.79 -17.63 3.16
C GLN A 291 -12.88 -19.11 2.77
N GLU A 292 -13.82 -19.50 1.92
CA GLU A 292 -13.90 -20.85 1.36
C GLU A 292 -12.60 -21.25 0.64
N LEU A 293 -11.90 -20.30 0.00
CA LEU A 293 -10.60 -20.55 -0.64
C LEU A 293 -9.51 -21.00 0.36
N VAL A 294 -9.66 -20.65 1.63
CA VAL A 294 -8.76 -21.07 2.72
C VAL A 294 -9.18 -22.42 3.29
N LEU A 295 -10.49 -22.68 3.36
CA LEU A 295 -11.08 -23.85 4.03
C LEU A 295 -11.31 -25.04 3.09
N SER A 296 -11.25 -24.84 1.78
CA SER A 296 -11.53 -25.86 0.77
C SER A 296 -10.59 -27.08 0.84
N GLU A 297 -11.04 -28.21 0.30
CA GLU A 297 -10.28 -29.47 0.26
C GLU A 297 -8.99 -29.38 -0.56
N ALA A 298 -8.94 -28.46 -1.53
CA ALA A 298 -7.76 -28.12 -2.31
C ALA A 298 -7.39 -26.64 -2.06
N PRO A 299 -6.88 -26.31 -0.86
CA PRO A 299 -6.62 -24.93 -0.49
C PRO A 299 -5.48 -24.36 -1.31
N VAL A 300 -5.55 -23.05 -1.58
CA VAL A 300 -4.44 -22.34 -2.21
C VAL A 300 -3.21 -22.46 -1.29
N PRO A 301 -2.05 -22.88 -1.82
CA PRO A 301 -0.85 -23.09 -1.02
C PRO A 301 -0.50 -21.87 -0.17
N HIS A 302 -0.30 -22.09 1.14
CA HIS A 302 0.13 -21.07 2.10
C HIS A 302 -0.79 -19.86 2.26
N LEU A 303 -2.02 -19.89 1.71
CA LEU A 303 -3.02 -18.87 1.95
C LEU A 303 -3.57 -19.01 3.37
N ARG A 304 -3.52 -17.93 4.16
CA ARG A 304 -3.92 -17.95 5.58
C ARG A 304 -5.17 -17.14 5.87
N ARG A 305 -5.35 -16.04 5.14
CA ARG A 305 -6.47 -15.13 5.36
C ARG A 305 -6.87 -14.47 4.07
N THR A 306 -8.17 -14.26 3.92
CA THR A 306 -8.75 -13.47 2.83
C THR A 306 -9.68 -12.43 3.43
N HIS A 307 -9.83 -11.31 2.73
CA HIS A 307 -10.75 -10.26 3.15
C HIS A 307 -11.19 -9.44 1.95
N PHE A 308 -12.47 -9.08 1.91
CA PHE A 308 -12.99 -8.11 0.96
C PHE A 308 -13.32 -6.80 1.67
N THR A 309 -12.60 -5.72 1.34
CA THR A 309 -12.89 -4.39 1.90
C THR A 309 -13.15 -3.40 0.79
N GLN A 310 -14.30 -2.72 0.83
CA GLN A 310 -14.72 -1.70 -0.14
C GLN A 310 -14.78 -2.24 -1.58
N ARG A 311 -13.64 -2.25 -2.27
CA ARG A 311 -13.46 -2.72 -3.66
C ARG A 311 -12.13 -3.45 -3.83
N LYS A 312 -11.59 -4.03 -2.77
CA LYS A 312 -10.32 -4.73 -2.77
C LYS A 312 -10.49 -6.11 -2.17
N ALA A 313 -10.19 -7.14 -2.97
CA ALA A 313 -9.98 -8.49 -2.47
C ALA A 313 -8.51 -8.61 -2.05
N SER A 314 -8.27 -8.89 -0.78
CA SER A 314 -6.93 -9.02 -0.19
C SER A 314 -6.68 -10.45 0.23
N PHE A 315 -5.57 -11.02 -0.22
CA PHE A 315 -5.16 -12.40 0.06
C PHE A 315 -3.82 -12.38 0.80
N PHE A 316 -3.78 -12.97 1.98
CA PHE A 316 -2.61 -13.00 2.85
C PHE A 316 -1.98 -14.39 2.84
N PHE A 317 -0.78 -14.47 2.27
CA PHE A 317 0.03 -15.67 2.22
C PHE A 317 1.08 -15.65 3.32
N GLU A 318 1.33 -16.79 3.93
CA GLU A 318 2.46 -16.96 4.85
C GLU A 318 3.80 -16.86 4.11
N ARG A 319 3.85 -17.43 2.90
CA ARG A 319 4.98 -17.35 1.96
C ARG A 319 4.51 -17.68 0.55
N VAL A 320 5.19 -17.13 -0.44
CA VAL A 320 5.00 -17.48 -1.85
C VAL A 320 6.26 -18.18 -2.33
N SER A 321 6.08 -19.37 -2.90
CA SER A 321 7.19 -20.13 -3.49
C SER A 321 7.48 -19.62 -4.91
N GLY A 322 8.58 -20.07 -5.52
CA GLY A 322 8.80 -19.77 -6.94
C GLY A 322 8.07 -20.71 -7.91
N ASN A 323 7.12 -21.52 -7.43
CA ASN A 323 6.10 -22.12 -8.29
C ASN A 323 4.91 -21.16 -8.41
N ASN A 324 4.17 -21.23 -9.51
CA ASN A 324 2.98 -20.41 -9.70
C ASN A 324 1.92 -20.77 -8.67
N THR A 325 1.56 -19.79 -7.83
CA THR A 325 0.46 -19.88 -6.87
C THR A 325 -0.69 -19.02 -7.41
N CYS A 326 -1.79 -19.65 -7.82
CA CYS A 326 -2.92 -18.97 -8.42
C CYS A 326 -4.10 -18.89 -7.45
N VAL A 327 -4.77 -17.74 -7.45
CA VAL A 327 -6.03 -17.52 -6.74
C VAL A 327 -7.11 -17.30 -7.77
N GLU A 328 -8.17 -18.08 -7.65
CA GLU A 328 -9.38 -17.95 -8.46
C GLU A 328 -10.53 -17.52 -7.58
N PHE A 329 -11.19 -16.43 -7.93
CA PHE A 329 -12.37 -15.97 -7.21
C PHE A 329 -13.30 -15.20 -8.12
N SER A 330 -14.60 -15.29 -7.82
CA SER A 330 -15.64 -14.63 -8.58
C SER A 330 -16.24 -13.47 -7.80
N VAL A 331 -16.60 -12.42 -8.52
CA VAL A 331 -17.37 -11.28 -8.00
C VAL A 331 -18.64 -11.13 -8.81
N GLU A 332 -19.71 -10.75 -8.14
CA GLU A 332 -21.02 -10.56 -8.74
C GLU A 332 -21.37 -9.08 -8.79
N ARG A 333 -22.16 -8.70 -9.80
CA ARG A 333 -22.67 -7.34 -9.91
C ARG A 333 -23.78 -7.10 -8.90
N TRP A 334 -23.49 -6.34 -7.86
CA TRP A 334 -24.47 -5.90 -6.86
C TRP A 334 -25.25 -4.68 -7.31
N PHE A 335 -24.57 -3.75 -8.00
CA PHE A 335 -25.17 -2.50 -8.48
C PHE A 335 -24.82 -2.28 -9.95
N PRO A 336 -25.78 -1.88 -10.79
CA PRO A 336 -25.48 -1.55 -12.17
C PRO A 336 -24.79 -0.17 -12.21
N VAL A 337 -23.58 -0.14 -12.75
CA VAL A 337 -22.76 1.08 -12.86
C VAL A 337 -22.34 1.24 -14.31
N ALA A 338 -22.61 2.41 -14.88
CA ALA A 338 -22.20 2.76 -16.23
C ALA A 338 -20.81 3.40 -16.23
N ASN A 339 -20.11 3.36 -17.37
CA ASN A 339 -18.79 3.98 -17.55
C ASN A 339 -17.79 3.59 -16.44
N LEU A 340 -17.73 2.28 -16.19
CA LEU A 340 -16.81 1.66 -15.25
C LEU A 340 -15.35 2.06 -15.55
N THR A 341 -14.54 2.20 -14.51
CA THR A 341 -13.09 2.34 -14.68
C THR A 341 -12.54 1.11 -15.40
N THR A 342 -11.96 1.33 -16.59
CA THR A 342 -11.47 0.25 -17.46
C THR A 342 -10.18 -0.36 -16.98
N ILE A 343 -9.33 0.40 -16.28
CA ILE A 343 -8.00 -0.06 -15.86
C ILE A 343 -7.99 -0.22 -14.34
N LEU A 344 -7.76 -1.44 -13.87
CA LEU A 344 -7.74 -1.77 -12.45
C LEU A 344 -6.36 -2.28 -12.01
N PRO A 345 -5.77 -1.75 -10.92
CA PRO A 345 -4.48 -2.21 -10.46
C PRO A 345 -4.60 -3.52 -9.66
N VAL A 346 -3.71 -4.45 -9.96
CA VAL A 346 -3.43 -5.64 -9.15
C VAL A 346 -2.03 -5.50 -8.60
N LYS A 347 -1.87 -5.63 -7.28
CA LYS A 347 -0.59 -5.41 -6.60
C LYS A 347 -0.28 -6.57 -5.68
N VAL A 348 0.93 -7.11 -5.78
CA VAL A 348 1.50 -8.03 -4.79
C VAL A 348 2.68 -7.37 -4.10
N TYR A 349 2.83 -7.58 -2.80
CA TYR A 349 3.99 -7.09 -2.04
C TYR A 349 4.26 -7.92 -0.79
N GLU A 350 5.50 -7.88 -0.32
CA GLU A 350 5.86 -8.49 0.96
C GLU A 350 5.46 -7.58 2.14
N TYR A 351 4.82 -8.14 3.17
CA TYR A 351 4.18 -7.39 4.24
C TYR A 351 5.18 -6.63 5.13
N TYR A 352 6.35 -7.22 5.41
CA TYR A 352 7.38 -6.59 6.23
C TYR A 352 8.42 -5.78 5.43
N SER A 353 8.49 -6.01 4.12
CA SER A 353 9.39 -5.33 3.18
C SER A 353 8.62 -4.88 1.92
N PRO A 354 7.70 -3.91 2.04
CA PRO A 354 6.77 -3.54 0.96
C PRO A 354 7.44 -2.85 -0.24
N GLU A 355 8.73 -2.52 -0.15
CA GLU A 355 9.58 -2.18 -1.30
C GLU A 355 9.72 -3.33 -2.30
N LEU A 356 9.54 -4.59 -1.85
CA LEU A 356 9.43 -5.76 -2.70
C LEU A 356 7.97 -5.91 -3.14
N TYR A 357 7.62 -5.24 -4.23
CA TYR A 357 6.29 -5.30 -4.81
C TYR A 357 6.33 -5.53 -6.31
N GLN A 358 5.23 -6.00 -6.87
CA GLN A 358 4.95 -5.95 -8.30
C GLN A 358 3.52 -5.44 -8.49
N MET A 359 3.31 -4.60 -9.50
CA MET A 359 2.00 -4.07 -9.84
C MET A 359 1.76 -4.23 -11.34
N GLU A 360 0.59 -4.76 -11.68
CA GLU A 360 0.12 -4.89 -13.05
C GLU A 360 -1.24 -4.20 -13.19
N LEU A 361 -1.52 -3.69 -14.39
CA LEU A 361 -2.78 -3.04 -14.72
C LEU A 361 -3.64 -4.01 -15.53
N LEU A 362 -4.80 -4.36 -14.98
CA LEU A 362 -5.77 -5.23 -15.63
C LEU A 362 -6.77 -4.40 -16.45
N ASP A 363 -6.92 -4.74 -17.74
CA ASP A 363 -7.88 -4.12 -18.64
C ASP A 363 -9.24 -4.83 -18.57
N MET A 364 -10.26 -4.06 -18.18
CA MET A 364 -11.66 -4.44 -18.01
C MET A 364 -12.57 -3.74 -19.02
N SER A 365 -12.02 -3.18 -20.11
CA SER A 365 -12.77 -2.53 -21.19
C SER A 365 -13.86 -3.41 -21.81
N SER A 366 -13.67 -4.74 -21.81
CA SER A 366 -14.67 -5.68 -22.32
C SER A 366 -15.91 -5.83 -21.44
N VAL A 367 -15.87 -5.36 -20.18
CA VAL A 367 -16.96 -5.45 -19.19
C VAL A 367 -17.63 -4.09 -18.95
N THR A 368 -17.15 -3.02 -19.60
CA THR A 368 -17.75 -1.70 -19.41
C THR A 368 -19.11 -1.61 -20.05
N LEU A 369 -20.09 -1.12 -19.28
CA LEU A 369 -21.44 -0.88 -19.76
C LEU A 369 -21.66 0.61 -19.96
N ASP A 370 -22.32 0.96 -21.05
CA ASP A 370 -22.79 2.33 -21.28
C ASP A 370 -24.08 2.60 -20.49
N ILE A 371 -24.40 3.87 -20.30
CA ILE A 371 -25.54 4.34 -19.52
C ILE A 371 -26.86 3.74 -20.01
N CYS A 372 -26.99 3.54 -21.32
CA CYS A 372 -28.17 2.94 -21.93
C CYS A 372 -28.32 1.45 -21.64
N GLN A 373 -27.20 0.72 -21.58
CA GLN A 373 -27.18 -0.71 -21.25
C GLN A 373 -27.52 -0.96 -19.78
N VAL A 374 -27.14 -0.02 -18.90
CA VAL A 374 -27.46 -0.06 -17.47
C VAL A 374 -28.90 0.35 -17.21
N CYS A 375 -29.38 1.41 -17.86
CA CYS A 375 -30.72 1.94 -17.61
C CYS A 375 -31.84 1.01 -18.09
N GLY A 376 -31.64 0.32 -19.22
CA GLY A 376 -32.59 -0.67 -19.72
C GLY A 376 -34.00 -0.14 -20.05
N SER A 377 -34.19 1.19 -20.04
CA SER A 377 -35.49 1.85 -20.19
C SER A 377 -35.41 3.06 -21.14
N TYR A 378 -36.46 3.25 -21.93
CA TYR A 378 -36.67 4.41 -22.80
C TYR A 378 -36.83 5.73 -22.03
N GLN A 379 -36.99 5.65 -20.71
CA GLN A 379 -37.10 6.81 -19.83
C GLN A 379 -35.74 7.50 -19.60
N CYS A 380 -34.64 6.86 -20.01
CA CYS A 380 -33.33 7.49 -19.95
C CYS A 380 -33.12 8.48 -21.10
N PRO A 381 -32.83 9.76 -20.79
CA PRO A 381 -32.54 10.75 -21.81
C PRO A 381 -31.28 10.32 -22.59
N ASN A 382 -31.33 10.48 -23.92
CA ASN A 382 -30.25 10.18 -24.87
C ASN A 382 -29.96 8.69 -25.16
N CYS A 383 -30.90 7.77 -24.89
CA CYS A 383 -30.79 6.37 -25.31
C CYS A 383 -31.67 6.08 -26.53
N PRO A 384 -31.11 6.03 -27.76
CA PRO A 384 -31.90 6.01 -28.99
C PRO A 384 -32.54 4.64 -29.33
N VAL A 385 -32.14 3.54 -28.68
CA VAL A 385 -32.60 2.18 -29.03
C VAL A 385 -32.82 1.32 -27.77
N LEU A 386 -33.88 0.50 -27.78
CA LEU A 386 -34.13 -0.56 -26.80
C LEU A 386 -32.90 -1.48 -26.70
N SER A 387 -32.30 -1.57 -25.51
CA SER A 387 -31.33 -2.60 -25.16
C SER A 387 -32.02 -3.95 -24.87
N TYR A 388 -32.96 -4.36 -25.73
CA TYR A 388 -33.58 -5.67 -25.70
C TYR A 388 -33.15 -6.43 -26.97
N TYR A 389 -32.27 -7.42 -26.78
CA TYR A 389 -31.75 -8.37 -27.79
C TYR A 389 -30.86 -7.81 -28.91
N SER A 390 -29.56 -7.80 -28.68
CA SER A 390 -28.57 -8.03 -29.75
C SER A 390 -28.01 -9.46 -29.61
N SER A 391 -28.85 -10.47 -29.86
CA SER A 391 -28.35 -11.80 -30.20
C SER A 391 -27.91 -11.77 -31.66
N HIS A 392 -26.61 -11.94 -31.90
CA HIS A 392 -26.09 -12.18 -33.24
C HIS A 392 -26.82 -13.35 -33.90
N SER A 393 -27.51 -13.10 -35.01
CA SER A 393 -27.78 -14.11 -36.03
C SER A 393 -27.32 -13.56 -37.39
N PRO A 394 -26.60 -14.36 -38.20
CA PRO A 394 -26.08 -13.89 -39.48
C PRO A 394 -27.25 -13.77 -40.47
N SER A 395 -27.28 -12.65 -41.16
CA SER A 395 -28.20 -12.34 -42.25
C SER A 395 -28.19 -13.43 -43.33
N LEU A 396 -29.28 -14.17 -43.47
CA LEU A 396 -29.60 -14.92 -44.68
C LEU A 396 -30.62 -14.12 -45.50
N LEU A 397 -30.14 -13.63 -46.64
CA LEU A 397 -30.93 -13.14 -47.76
C LEU A 397 -32.02 -14.14 -48.11
N HIS A 398 -33.29 -13.75 -48.08
CA HIS A 398 -34.33 -14.37 -48.90
C HIS A 398 -35.24 -13.30 -49.50
N HIS A 399 -35.11 -13.17 -50.83
CA HIS A 399 -36.11 -12.62 -51.72
C HIS A 399 -37.42 -13.39 -51.56
N HIS A 400 -38.54 -12.72 -51.34
CA HIS A 400 -39.82 -13.19 -51.88
C HIS A 400 -40.78 -12.03 -52.12
N HIS A 401 -41.12 -11.87 -53.40
CA HIS A 401 -42.30 -11.17 -53.88
C HIS A 401 -43.56 -11.64 -53.14
N HIS A 402 -44.41 -10.71 -52.73
CA HIS A 402 -45.82 -11.01 -52.49
C HIS A 402 -46.74 -10.06 -53.24
N HIS A 403 -47.49 -10.70 -54.13
CA HIS A 403 -48.66 -10.20 -54.86
C HIS A 403 -49.69 -9.59 -53.90
N HIS A 404 -50.19 -8.41 -54.28
CA HIS A 404 -51.47 -7.89 -53.85
C HIS A 404 -52.60 -8.78 -54.37
N GLN A 405 -53.47 -9.25 -53.47
CA GLN A 405 -54.85 -9.55 -53.83
C GLN A 405 -55.78 -9.28 -52.65
N TYR A 406 -56.82 -8.51 -52.96
CA TYR A 406 -57.89 -8.02 -52.12
C TYR A 406 -58.82 -9.16 -51.68
N LEU A 407 -59.33 -9.09 -50.45
CA LEU A 407 -60.69 -9.56 -50.13
C LEU A 407 -61.22 -8.85 -48.87
N LEU A 408 -62.37 -8.20 -49.06
CA LEU A 408 -63.14 -7.40 -48.11
C LEU A 408 -64.08 -8.28 -47.27
N LEU A 409 -64.08 -8.07 -45.94
CA LEU A 409 -65.21 -7.99 -44.97
C LEU A 409 -66.22 -9.17 -44.84
N PRO A 410 -66.97 -9.34 -43.71
CA PRO A 410 -67.36 -8.31 -42.74
C PRO A 410 -67.24 -8.64 -41.23
N LEU A 411 -67.30 -7.54 -40.47
CA LEU A 411 -67.58 -7.44 -39.04
C LEU A 411 -68.83 -8.23 -38.61
N THR A 412 -68.75 -8.86 -37.43
CA THR A 412 -69.90 -8.98 -36.52
C THR A 412 -69.47 -8.61 -35.10
N LEU A 413 -69.98 -7.48 -34.63
CA LEU A 413 -70.01 -7.03 -33.23
C LEU A 413 -70.96 -7.92 -32.43
N PHE A 414 -70.53 -8.38 -31.25
CA PHE A 414 -71.45 -8.67 -30.16
C PHE A 414 -70.88 -8.10 -28.86
N LEU A 415 -71.51 -7.02 -28.41
CA LEU A 415 -71.47 -6.49 -27.05
C LEU A 415 -72.32 -7.41 -26.16
N LEU A 416 -71.77 -7.85 -25.03
CA LEU A 416 -72.57 -8.16 -23.85
C LEU A 416 -71.76 -7.83 -22.59
N SER A 417 -72.19 -6.74 -21.97
CA SER A 417 -72.00 -6.36 -20.59
C SER A 417 -72.46 -7.47 -19.63
N ILE A 418 -71.72 -7.68 -18.53
CA ILE A 418 -72.24 -7.83 -17.15
C ILE A 418 -71.01 -7.71 -16.20
N SER A 419 -71.03 -6.67 -15.37
CA SER A 419 -70.34 -6.58 -14.07
C SER A 419 -71.37 -6.94 -12.97
N PRO A 420 -71.10 -6.96 -11.65
CA PRO A 420 -69.85 -6.99 -10.86
C PRO A 420 -69.94 -8.07 -9.73
N THR A 421 -69.18 -7.90 -8.63
CA THR A 421 -69.20 -8.59 -7.31
C THR A 421 -68.20 -9.76 -7.19
N LEU A 422 -67.38 -9.96 -6.15
CA LEU A 422 -67.23 -9.39 -4.80
C LEU A 422 -65.77 -9.68 -4.34
N ALA A 423 -65.22 -8.81 -3.49
CA ALA A 423 -63.93 -8.91 -2.79
C ALA A 423 -64.03 -9.84 -1.54
N PRO A 424 -63.18 -9.70 -0.50
CA PRO A 424 -61.76 -10.07 -0.38
C PRO A 424 -61.50 -11.08 0.79
N SER A 425 -60.31 -11.68 0.83
CA SER A 425 -59.58 -11.99 2.08
C SER A 425 -58.11 -12.29 1.77
#